data_AF-A0A6C0J7Z2-F1
#
_entry.id   AF-A0A6C0J7Z2-F1
#
_cell.length_a   1.000
_cell.length_b   1.000
_cell.length_c   1.000
_cell.angle_alpha   90.00
_cell.angle_beta   90.00
_cell.angle_gamma   90.00
#
_symmetry.space_group_name_H-M   'P 1'
#
loop_
_entity.id
_entity.type
_entity.pdbx_description
1 polymer ?
#
loop_
_entity_poly.entity_id
_entity_poly.type
_entity_poly.pdbx_seq_one_letter_code
_entity_poly.pdbx_strand_id
1 'polypeptide(L)'
;MMHQKAILFDDHYVADKILSECNPRDIKRLGREVHNFNALTWDKNKEDIVYRNNVAKFTQNIHLKKKLLDTYPKMLVEAAPLDRIWGIGYNEYNAKKVHVSRWGENLLGKTLIRVTDELK
;
A
#
# COMPACT_ATOMS: atom_id res chain seq x y z
N MET A 1 -0.35 6.00 -4.85
CA MET A 1 -1.43 4.98 -4.93
C MET A 1 -2.71 5.54 -5.55
N MET A 2 -3.43 6.47 -4.91
CA MET A 2 -4.75 6.92 -5.42
C MET A 2 -4.67 7.59 -6.80
N HIS A 3 -3.66 8.42 -7.06
CA HIS A 3 -3.44 9.00 -8.39
C HIS A 3 -3.31 7.93 -9.48
N GLN A 4 -2.44 6.94 -9.26
CA GLN A 4 -2.23 5.82 -10.19
C GLN A 4 -3.49 4.96 -10.37
N LYS A 5 -4.35 4.87 -9.33
CA LYS A 5 -5.67 4.24 -9.46
C LYS A 5 -6.57 5.02 -10.43
N ALA A 6 -6.62 6.34 -10.33
CA ALA A 6 -7.40 7.17 -11.24
C ALA A 6 -6.89 7.06 -12.68
N ILE A 7 -5.56 7.09 -12.87
CA ILE A 7 -4.92 6.87 -14.19
C ILE A 7 -5.27 5.48 -14.77
N LEU A 8 -5.30 4.42 -13.94
CA LEU A 8 -5.64 3.07 -14.41
C LEU A 8 -7.07 2.96 -14.99
N PHE A 9 -7.99 3.82 -14.56
CA PHE A 9 -9.39 3.82 -14.98
C PHE A 9 -9.73 5.00 -15.90
N ASP A 10 -8.71 5.62 -16.51
CA ASP A 10 -8.83 6.76 -17.42
C ASP A 10 -9.58 7.96 -16.82
N ASP A 11 -9.58 8.08 -15.48
CA ASP A 11 -10.22 9.18 -14.75
C ASP A 11 -9.23 10.30 -14.46
N HIS A 12 -8.87 11.03 -15.52
CA HIS A 12 -7.94 12.16 -15.43
C HIS A 12 -8.47 13.29 -14.54
N TYR A 13 -9.79 13.47 -14.48
CA TYR A 13 -10.40 14.50 -13.64
C TYR A 13 -10.15 14.24 -12.15
N VAL A 14 -10.36 13.01 -11.67
CA VAL A 14 -10.05 12.63 -10.28
C VAL A 14 -8.54 12.54 -10.07
N ALA A 15 -7.76 12.13 -11.07
CA ALA A 15 -6.30 12.13 -11.00
C ALA A 15 -5.72 13.53 -10.70
N ASP A 16 -6.17 14.55 -11.44
CA ASP A 16 -5.71 15.93 -11.28
C ASP A 16 -6.08 16.50 -9.91
N LYS A 17 -7.29 16.19 -9.41
CA LYS A 17 -7.71 16.54 -8.05
C LYS A 17 -6.83 15.89 -6.99
N ILE A 18 -6.50 14.60 -7.16
CA ILE A 18 -5.61 13.89 -6.24
C ILE A 18 -4.21 14.50 -6.25
N LEU A 19 -3.71 14.89 -7.42
CA LEU A 19 -2.38 15.48 -7.56
C LEU A 19 -2.29 16.88 -6.91
N SER A 20 -3.40 17.62 -6.92
CA SER A 20 -3.51 18.97 -6.34
C SER A 20 -3.81 18.96 -4.84
N GLU A 21 -4.13 17.82 -4.24
CA GLU A 21 -4.47 17.68 -2.83
C GLU A 21 -3.26 17.27 -1.99
N CYS A 22 -3.14 17.84 -0.79
CA CYS A 22 -2.07 17.54 0.15
C CYS A 22 -2.55 16.74 1.37
N ASN A 23 -3.86 16.74 1.67
CA ASN A 23 -4.43 16.02 2.79
C ASN A 23 -4.62 14.52 2.47
N PRO A 24 -3.94 13.60 3.17
CA PRO A 24 -4.04 12.17 2.89
C PRO A 24 -5.47 11.60 3.05
N ARG A 25 -6.28 12.18 3.93
CA ARG A 25 -7.68 11.77 4.13
C ARG A 25 -8.52 12.09 2.91
N ASP A 26 -8.35 13.28 2.33
CA ASP A 26 -9.06 13.71 1.14
C ASP A 26 -8.56 13.00 -0.11
N ILE A 27 -7.24 12.78 -0.25
CA ILE A 27 -6.69 11.93 -1.32
C ILE A 27 -7.33 10.52 -1.30
N LYS A 28 -7.45 9.93 -0.10
CA LYS A 28 -8.09 8.61 0.06
C LYS A 28 -9.59 8.66 -0.26
N ARG A 29 -10.27 9.78 0.01
CA ARG A 29 -11.67 9.99 -0.35
C ARG A 29 -11.85 10.10 -1.85
N LEU A 30 -11.08 10.97 -2.51
CA LEU A 30 -11.06 11.12 -3.97
C LEU A 30 -10.78 9.79 -4.68
N GLY A 31 -9.86 8.98 -4.15
CA GLY A 31 -9.60 7.65 -4.71
C GLY A 31 -10.76 6.65 -4.62
N ARG A 32 -11.80 6.92 -3.80
CA ARG A 32 -13.07 6.18 -3.80
C ARG A 32 -14.07 6.72 -4.82
N GLU A 33 -13.86 7.93 -5.31
CA GLU A 33 -14.70 8.62 -6.30
C GLU A 33 -14.22 8.37 -7.75
N VAL A 34 -13.15 7.57 -7.94
CA VAL A 34 -12.66 7.19 -9.27
C VAL A 34 -13.74 6.47 -10.08
N HIS A 35 -14.06 7.03 -11.24
CA HIS A 35 -15.04 6.51 -12.18
C HIS A 35 -14.55 5.21 -12.84
N ASN A 36 -15.47 4.44 -13.42
CA ASN A 36 -15.17 3.21 -14.17
C ASN A 36 -14.39 2.14 -13.38
N PHE A 37 -14.42 2.20 -12.05
CA PHE A 37 -13.71 1.25 -11.21
C PHE A 37 -14.16 -0.19 -11.49
N ASN A 38 -13.19 -1.05 -11.81
CA ASN A 38 -13.38 -2.47 -11.98
C ASN A 38 -12.47 -3.24 -11.01
N ALA A 39 -13.07 -4.01 -10.10
CA ALA A 39 -12.35 -4.73 -9.05
C ALA A 39 -11.33 -5.72 -9.62
N LEU A 40 -11.67 -6.48 -10.66
CA LEU A 40 -10.76 -7.46 -11.27
C LEU A 40 -9.54 -6.79 -11.90
N THR A 41 -9.75 -5.66 -12.57
CA THR A 41 -8.66 -4.86 -13.15
C THR A 41 -7.80 -4.26 -12.05
N TRP A 42 -8.42 -3.75 -10.97
CA TRP A 42 -7.68 -3.25 -9.82
C TRP A 42 -6.85 -4.34 -9.16
N ASP A 43 -7.42 -5.52 -8.91
CA ASP A 43 -6.73 -6.62 -8.24
C ASP A 43 -5.50 -7.11 -9.01
N LYS A 44 -5.55 -7.09 -10.35
CA LYS A 44 -4.40 -7.40 -11.21
C LYS A 44 -3.27 -6.38 -11.15
N ASN A 45 -3.56 -5.12 -10.81
CA ASN A 45 -2.61 -4.01 -10.93
C ASN A 45 -2.19 -3.38 -9.59
N LYS A 46 -2.99 -3.53 -8.53
CA LYS A 46 -2.83 -2.81 -7.26
C LYS A 46 -1.48 -3.06 -6.60
N GLU A 47 -0.99 -4.30 -6.64
CA GLU A 47 0.27 -4.69 -6.02
C GLU A 47 1.46 -4.03 -6.73
N ASP A 48 1.51 -4.09 -8.07
CA ASP A 48 2.56 -3.43 -8.85
C ASP A 48 2.57 -1.91 -8.64
N ILE A 49 1.38 -1.29 -8.66
CA ILE A 49 1.23 0.14 -8.39
C ILE A 49 1.78 0.50 -7.01
N VAL A 50 1.42 -0.26 -5.97
CA VAL A 50 1.89 0.03 -4.59
C VAL A 50 3.38 -0.27 -4.44
N TYR A 51 3.89 -1.30 -5.10
CA TYR A 51 5.31 -1.61 -5.15
C TYR A 51 6.11 -0.46 -5.76
N ARG A 52 5.81 -0.03 -6.99
CA ARG A 52 6.51 1.09 -7.65
C ARG A 52 6.45 2.38 -6.82
N ASN A 53 5.31 2.66 -6.19
CA ASN A 53 5.17 3.82 -5.30
C ASN A 53 6.09 3.72 -4.07
N ASN A 54 6.26 2.53 -3.48
CA ASN A 54 7.15 2.34 -2.35
C ASN A 54 8.62 2.41 -2.78
N VAL A 55 9.01 1.81 -3.90
CA VAL A 55 10.36 1.98 -4.47
C VAL A 55 10.69 3.47 -4.61
N ALA A 56 9.82 4.25 -5.27
CA ALA A 56 10.01 5.68 -5.41
C ALA A 56 10.11 6.40 -4.06
N LYS A 57 9.21 6.10 -3.11
CA LYS A 57 9.21 6.70 -1.76
C LYS A 57 10.54 6.47 -1.05
N PHE A 58 11.03 5.23 -1.01
CA PHE A 58 12.24 4.90 -0.25
C PHE A 58 13.50 5.35 -1.00
N THR A 59 13.55 5.29 -2.33
CA THR A 59 14.67 5.81 -3.12
C THR A 59 14.80 7.33 -3.00
N GLN A 60 13.69 8.07 -3.04
CA GLN A 60 13.72 9.54 -2.91
C GLN A 60 14.09 10.01 -1.49
N ASN A 61 13.85 9.18 -0.46
CA ASN A 61 14.00 9.56 0.94
C ASN A 61 15.02 8.66 1.65
N ILE A 62 16.31 9.04 1.60
CA ILE A 62 17.43 8.25 2.15
C ILE A 62 17.21 7.85 3.62
N HIS A 63 16.70 8.77 4.44
CA HIS A 63 16.42 8.47 5.86
C HIS A 63 15.34 7.40 6.05
N LEU A 64 14.32 7.34 5.17
CA LEU A 64 13.31 6.29 5.18
C LEU A 64 13.88 4.99 4.62
N LYS A 65 14.72 5.04 3.57
CA LYS A 65 15.41 3.86 3.03
C LYS A 65 16.20 3.17 4.14
N LYS A 66 16.99 3.92 4.91
CA LYS A 66 17.74 3.38 6.04
C LYS A 66 16.83 2.67 7.04
N LYS A 67 15.75 3.35 7.48
CA LYS A 67 14.78 2.74 8.41
C LYS A 67 14.15 1.45 7.86
N LEU A 68 13.89 1.38 6.55
CA LEU A 68 13.37 0.17 5.92
C LEU A 68 14.42 -0.95 5.92
N LEU A 69 15.66 -0.66 5.52
CA LEU A 69 16.75 -1.64 5.51
C LEU A 69 17.07 -2.17 6.92
N ASP A 70 16.97 -1.33 7.94
CA ASP A 70 17.15 -1.72 9.36
C ASP A 70 16.10 -2.75 9.83
N THR A 71 15.03 -2.98 9.06
CA THR A 71 14.04 -4.03 9.37
C THR A 71 14.46 -5.42 8.89
N TYR A 72 15.43 -5.54 7.97
CA TYR A 72 15.86 -6.84 7.46
C TYR A 72 16.58 -7.67 8.55
N PRO A 73 16.39 -9.01 8.61
CA PRO A 73 15.50 -9.87 7.80
C PRO A 73 14.12 -10.12 8.44
N LYS A 74 13.59 -9.18 9.22
CA LYS A 74 12.31 -9.36 9.91
C LYS A 74 11.14 -9.35 8.93
N MET A 75 10.11 -10.13 9.26
CA MET A 75 8.81 -10.03 8.61
C MET A 75 8.13 -8.72 9.01
N LEU A 76 7.62 -7.99 8.03
CA LEU A 76 6.78 -6.81 8.24
C LEU A 76 5.30 -7.18 8.11
N VAL A 77 4.51 -6.70 9.06
CA VAL A 77 3.06 -6.94 9.10
C VAL A 77 2.33 -5.65 9.39
N GLU A 78 1.28 -5.37 8.60
CA GLU A 78 0.40 -4.22 8.84
C GLU A 78 -0.74 -4.66 9.76
N ALA A 79 -0.65 -4.29 11.04
CA ALA A 79 -1.60 -4.64 12.11
C ALA A 79 -2.89 -3.81 12.06
N ALA A 80 -3.61 -3.91 10.93
CA ALA A 80 -4.86 -3.21 10.66
C ALA A 80 -6.08 -4.13 10.90
N PRO A 81 -6.88 -3.93 11.96
CA PRO A 81 -8.02 -4.80 12.31
C PRO A 81 -9.12 -4.86 11.24
N LEU A 82 -9.29 -3.78 10.48
CA LEU A 82 -10.35 -3.61 9.50
C LEU A 82 -9.89 -3.87 8.06
N ASP A 83 -8.64 -4.30 7.87
CA ASP A 83 -8.06 -4.53 6.56
C ASP A 83 -7.43 -5.94 6.51
N ARG A 84 -8.04 -6.81 5.71
CA ARG A 84 -7.57 -8.18 5.47
C ARG A 84 -6.84 -8.34 4.14
N ILE A 85 -6.69 -7.28 3.35
CA ILE A 85 -6.02 -7.32 2.04
C ILE A 85 -4.61 -6.72 2.22
N TRP A 86 -4.53 -5.44 2.55
CA TRP A 86 -3.23 -4.81 2.78
C TRP A 86 -2.69 -5.13 4.18
N GLY A 87 -3.58 -5.40 5.14
CA GLY A 87 -3.25 -5.77 6.51
C GLY A 87 -3.53 -7.22 6.89
N ILE A 88 -3.22 -7.55 8.13
CA ILE A 88 -3.43 -8.90 8.71
C ILE A 88 -4.82 -9.10 9.30
N GLY A 89 -5.69 -8.08 9.36
CA GLY A 89 -7.02 -8.19 9.95
C GLY A 89 -7.07 -8.26 11.48
N TYR A 90 -5.96 -7.95 12.16
CA TYR A 90 -5.84 -7.94 13.62
C TYR A 90 -5.03 -6.74 14.07
N ASN A 91 -5.34 -6.19 15.24
CA ASN A 91 -4.44 -5.26 15.91
C ASN A 91 -3.21 -6.02 16.44
N GLU A 92 -2.18 -5.27 16.85
CA GLU A 92 -0.92 -5.84 17.33
C GLU A 92 -1.13 -6.83 18.49
N TYR A 93 -2.03 -6.51 19.42
CA TYR A 93 -2.29 -7.34 20.59
C TYR A 93 -2.90 -8.70 20.22
N ASN A 94 -3.91 -8.71 19.35
CA ASN A 94 -4.59 -9.92 18.91
C ASN A 94 -3.75 -10.72 17.92
N ALA A 95 -2.94 -10.06 17.08
CA ALA A 95 -2.07 -10.70 16.10
C ALA A 95 -1.10 -11.70 16.75
N LYS A 96 -0.62 -11.41 17.96
CA LYS A 96 0.26 -12.30 18.75
C LYS A 96 -0.45 -13.54 19.30
N LYS A 97 -1.78 -13.56 19.30
CA LYS A 97 -2.61 -14.64 19.86
C LYS A 97 -3.30 -15.50 18.80
N VAL A 98 -3.24 -15.08 17.54
CA VAL A 98 -3.84 -15.80 16.42
C VAL A 98 -2.75 -16.39 15.53
N HIS A 99 -2.95 -17.62 15.10
CA HIS A 99 -2.04 -18.27 14.18
C HIS A 99 -1.96 -17.51 12.84
N VAL A 100 -0.77 -17.44 12.23
CA VAL A 100 -0.51 -16.69 10.98
C VAL A 100 -1.42 -17.13 9.84
N SER A 101 -1.82 -18.40 9.79
CA SER A 101 -2.78 -18.91 8.79
C SER A 101 -4.18 -18.27 8.87
N ARG A 102 -4.50 -17.58 9.97
CA ARG A 102 -5.77 -16.85 10.12
C ARG A 102 -5.66 -15.37 9.72
N TRP A 103 -4.47 -14.87 9.43
CA TRP A 103 -4.27 -13.48 9.05
C TRP A 103 -4.87 -13.17 7.67
N GLY A 104 -5.04 -11.88 7.40
CA GLY A 104 -5.26 -11.36 6.05
C GLY A 104 -4.04 -11.53 5.15
N GLU A 105 -4.13 -11.05 3.92
CA GLU A 105 -3.11 -11.23 2.89
C GLU A 105 -1.80 -10.47 3.18
N ASN A 106 -1.84 -9.42 4.01
CA ASN A 106 -0.69 -8.59 4.36
C ASN A 106 0.09 -8.09 3.14
N LEU A 107 -0.60 -7.66 2.08
CA LEU A 107 0.03 -7.23 0.84
C LEU A 107 1.01 -6.07 1.05
N LEU A 108 0.76 -5.19 2.03
CA LEU A 108 1.67 -4.08 2.32
C LEU A 108 2.99 -4.59 2.90
N GLY A 109 2.94 -5.49 3.90
CA GLY A 109 4.13 -6.09 4.49
C GLY A 109 4.97 -6.84 3.46
N LYS A 110 4.32 -7.67 2.62
CA LYS A 110 4.98 -8.36 1.50
C LYS A 110 5.62 -7.39 0.51
N THR A 111 4.92 -6.31 0.16
CA THR A 111 5.45 -5.27 -0.73
C THR A 111 6.69 -4.60 -0.15
N LEU A 112 6.66 -4.24 1.14
CA LEU A 112 7.80 -3.60 1.80
C LEU A 112 9.01 -4.54 1.85
N ILE A 113 8.81 -5.84 2.13
CA ILE A 113 9.90 -6.83 2.08
C ILE A 113 10.50 -6.91 0.68
N ARG A 114 9.67 -6.99 -0.37
CA ARG A 114 10.14 -6.98 -1.77
C ARG A 114 10.94 -5.71 -2.11
N VAL A 115 10.48 -4.54 -1.66
CA VAL A 115 11.20 -3.27 -1.84
C VAL A 115 12.52 -3.27 -1.08
N THR A 116 12.55 -3.80 0.15
CA THR A 116 13.79 -3.95 0.92
C THR A 116 14.80 -4.80 0.16
N ASP A 117 14.38 -5.91 -0.44
CA ASP A 117 15.29 -6.79 -1.20
C ASP A 117 15.86 -6.13 -2.46
N GLU A 118 15.08 -5.30 -3.16
CA GLU A 118 15.54 -4.53 -4.33
C GLU A 118 16.53 -3.41 -3.96
N LEU A 119 16.35 -2.79 -2.79
CA LEU A 119 17.09 -1.58 -2.41
C LEU A 119 18.37 -1.84 -1.61
N LYS A 120 18.67 -3.09 -1.23
CA LYS A 120 19.94 -3.50 -0.62
C LYS A 120 21.10 -3.30 -1.58
#